data_AF-A0A976GXU0-F1
#
_entry.id   AF-A0A976GXU0-F1
#
_cell.length_a   1.000
_cell.length_b   1.000
_cell.length_c   1.000
_cell.angle_alpha   90.00
_cell.angle_beta   90.00
_cell.angle_gamma   90.00
#
_symmetry.space_group_name_H-M   'P 1'
#
loop_
_entity.id
_entity.type
_entity.pdbx_description
1 polymer ?
#
loop_
_entity_poly.entity_id
_entity_poly.type
_entity_poly.pdbx_seq_one_letter_code
_entity_poly.pdbx_strand_id
1 'polypeptide(L)'
;MLCLAELISDLRQNSDISSEIEEFIQVSQDKDLLRDKVQKLLLEYSDMKSSNQALKTTISGLVESKANKELAQLRSQITELQRNIENVEHRNRQLSGELSNERNRSSKYRQSDTEYHRLNQQYNDLIHKYNTLQNQVASIPQITQENEKLKKSKQDLEKRVQEIEQELQEAQQKLSVATTRLRGLNINPNLAGGGSRSDQLKNEFSHLKMGLFHEASSKVLNGWRERGSTLTFRSEEFSKIKSILSERVFCGGMAYFAKDKAEIDTELHLIMEVLSGIEDFSLTPPISQKIQARIQAGLLSSKGVDNSDQALTNYANKATTLIDQDLRQITNCKTTGEALAEILKFAESGLRLVRDIVNDPNSGELFIPENGAAFDESSHETRDENRVQIKMTVCAGYRVAGNVLVKADVITCDSEPLSKKKEMNTALNISNEPQEESNQQSLKSIEDEKNKNKDHEDDKKSLPQEINIEHSSSIENQSLDSQNNHQKENPKDENHVESQKTDSRIDTTFSGKVMSNSGVDFCIAPRNDARTQSEAGYDDKLNFEGWTNGDKMVGADGTEDDRWYKVAGQDFWVPACFIDGEPPSNLSPMTIEGGGDESK
;
A
#
# COMPACT_ATOMS: atom_id res chain seq x y z
N MET A 1 -113.70 -110.10 -10.22
CA MET A 1 -114.31 -110.43 -11.52
C MET A 1 -114.90 -111.85 -11.49
N LEU A 2 -116.14 -112.00 -11.00
CA LEU A 2 -117.18 -112.96 -11.45
C LEU A 2 -118.43 -112.97 -10.55
N CYS A 3 -118.37 -112.41 -9.32
CA CYS A 3 -119.58 -112.07 -8.53
C CYS A 3 -119.87 -110.56 -8.44
N LEU A 4 -119.03 -109.72 -9.07
CA LEU A 4 -119.18 -108.26 -9.14
C LEU A 4 -119.86 -107.80 -10.45
N ALA A 5 -120.02 -108.70 -11.43
CA ALA A 5 -120.60 -108.35 -12.74
C ALA A 5 -122.14 -108.43 -12.75
N GLU A 6 -122.77 -109.27 -11.92
CA GLU A 6 -124.24 -109.37 -11.83
C GLU A 6 -124.85 -108.22 -11.00
N LEU A 7 -124.19 -107.75 -9.93
CA LEU A 7 -124.66 -106.59 -9.16
C LEU A 7 -124.57 -105.26 -9.96
N ILE A 8 -123.66 -105.19 -10.94
CA ILE A 8 -123.47 -104.02 -11.81
C ILE A 8 -124.54 -103.96 -12.92
N SER A 9 -125.23 -105.06 -13.23
CA SER A 9 -126.32 -105.08 -14.21
C SER A 9 -127.64 -104.55 -13.64
N ASP A 10 -127.93 -104.81 -12.36
CA ASP A 10 -129.18 -104.37 -11.71
C ASP A 10 -129.13 -102.91 -11.23
N LEU A 11 -127.95 -102.37 -10.92
CA LEU A 11 -127.78 -100.95 -10.54
C LEU A 11 -127.87 -99.97 -11.73
N ARG A 12 -127.88 -100.46 -12.98
CA ARG A 12 -128.00 -99.63 -14.20
C ARG A 12 -129.40 -99.07 -14.47
N GLN A 13 -130.43 -99.44 -13.70
CA GLN A 13 -131.80 -98.91 -13.86
C GLN A 13 -132.11 -97.66 -13.00
N ASN A 14 -131.19 -97.22 -12.14
CA ASN A 14 -131.37 -96.01 -11.31
C ASN A 14 -130.49 -94.86 -11.84
N SER A 15 -131.10 -93.89 -12.52
CA SER A 15 -130.38 -92.80 -13.21
C SER A 15 -129.52 -91.94 -12.29
N ASP A 16 -129.95 -91.74 -11.04
CA ASP A 16 -129.23 -90.92 -10.05
C ASP A 16 -127.95 -91.61 -9.55
N ILE A 17 -128.00 -92.94 -9.36
CA ILE A 17 -126.83 -93.73 -8.91
C ILE A 17 -125.80 -93.85 -10.04
N SER A 18 -126.24 -93.94 -11.30
CA SER A 18 -125.33 -93.97 -12.44
C SER A 18 -124.54 -92.66 -12.59
N SER A 19 -125.18 -91.51 -12.33
CA SER A 19 -124.51 -90.20 -12.35
C SER A 19 -123.50 -90.04 -11.21
N GLU A 20 -123.84 -90.48 -9.99
CA GLU A 20 -122.92 -90.45 -8.84
C GLU A 20 -121.72 -91.40 -9.03
N ILE A 21 -121.92 -92.55 -9.68
CA ILE A 21 -120.84 -93.48 -10.02
C ILE A 21 -119.92 -92.87 -11.10
N GLU A 22 -120.47 -92.21 -12.12
CA GLU A 22 -119.66 -91.54 -13.14
C GLU A 22 -118.87 -90.35 -12.57
N GLU A 23 -119.47 -89.55 -11.67
CA GLU A 23 -118.79 -88.48 -10.95
C GLU A 23 -117.68 -89.03 -10.04
N PHE A 24 -117.92 -90.14 -9.34
CA PHE A 24 -116.90 -90.81 -8.53
C PHE A 24 -115.74 -91.37 -9.37
N ILE A 25 -116.04 -91.94 -10.55
CA ILE A 25 -115.02 -92.38 -11.50
C ILE A 25 -114.19 -91.19 -12.00
N GLN A 26 -114.83 -90.07 -12.36
CA GLN A 26 -114.13 -88.86 -12.81
C GLN A 26 -113.26 -88.27 -11.70
N VAL A 27 -113.76 -88.18 -10.47
CA VAL A 27 -112.98 -87.72 -9.30
C VAL A 27 -111.81 -88.65 -9.01
N SER A 28 -111.97 -89.96 -9.18
CA SER A 28 -110.86 -90.92 -9.04
C SER A 28 -109.81 -90.73 -10.13
N GLN A 29 -110.24 -90.52 -11.39
CA GLN A 29 -109.33 -90.26 -12.51
C GLN A 29 -108.58 -88.92 -12.34
N ASP A 30 -109.27 -87.87 -11.89
CA ASP A 30 -108.66 -86.56 -11.59
C ASP A 30 -107.67 -86.66 -10.42
N LYS A 31 -107.99 -87.47 -9.40
CA LYS A 31 -107.09 -87.76 -8.28
C LYS A 31 -105.85 -88.51 -8.73
N ASP A 32 -105.98 -89.49 -9.61
CA ASP A 32 -104.83 -90.23 -10.16
C ASP A 32 -104.01 -89.33 -11.10
N LEU A 33 -104.63 -88.49 -11.93
CA LEU A 33 -103.95 -87.48 -12.75
C LEU A 33 -103.20 -86.44 -11.90
N LEU A 34 -103.81 -86.00 -10.78
CA LEU A 34 -103.17 -85.08 -9.85
C LEU A 34 -102.00 -85.74 -9.12
N ARG A 35 -102.13 -87.02 -8.74
CA ARG A 35 -101.03 -87.82 -8.18
C ARG A 35 -99.87 -87.90 -9.17
N ASP A 36 -100.14 -88.20 -10.43
CA ASP A 36 -99.12 -88.28 -11.48
C ASP A 36 -98.43 -86.92 -11.70
N LYS A 37 -99.19 -85.81 -11.70
CA LYS A 37 -98.63 -84.45 -11.78
C LYS A 37 -97.74 -84.11 -10.58
N VAL A 38 -98.17 -84.42 -9.37
CA VAL A 38 -97.39 -84.20 -8.14
C VAL A 38 -96.12 -85.05 -8.16
N GLN A 39 -96.23 -86.31 -8.60
CA GLN A 39 -95.07 -87.20 -8.72
C GLN A 39 -94.08 -86.69 -9.78
N LYS A 40 -94.56 -86.16 -10.90
CA LYS A 40 -93.72 -85.52 -11.92
C LYS A 40 -93.02 -84.26 -11.39
N LEU A 41 -93.73 -83.39 -10.66
CA LEU A 41 -93.14 -82.20 -10.04
C LEU A 41 -92.11 -82.54 -8.96
N LEU A 42 -92.34 -83.61 -8.18
CA LEU A 42 -91.37 -84.09 -7.20
C LEU A 42 -90.10 -84.61 -7.87
N LEU A 43 -90.25 -85.31 -9.00
CA LEU A 43 -89.12 -85.73 -9.83
C LEU A 43 -88.36 -84.51 -10.39
N GLU A 44 -89.04 -83.57 -11.02
CA GLU A 44 -88.42 -82.34 -11.54
C GLU A 44 -87.73 -81.52 -10.44
N TYR A 45 -88.34 -81.41 -9.25
CA TYR A 45 -87.72 -80.75 -8.10
C TYR A 45 -86.47 -81.48 -7.63
N SER A 46 -86.50 -82.81 -7.57
CA SER A 46 -85.34 -83.62 -7.21
C SER A 46 -84.19 -83.47 -8.21
N ASP A 47 -84.51 -83.42 -9.50
CA ASP A 47 -83.54 -83.21 -10.59
C ASP A 47 -82.93 -81.80 -10.51
N MET A 48 -83.77 -80.78 -10.33
CA MET A 48 -83.34 -79.40 -10.11
C MET A 48 -82.43 -79.26 -8.89
N LYS A 49 -82.78 -79.91 -7.78
CA LYS A 49 -81.96 -79.91 -6.56
C LYS A 49 -80.59 -80.55 -6.79
N SER A 50 -80.56 -81.67 -7.50
CA SER A 50 -79.32 -82.35 -7.89
C SER A 50 -78.46 -81.48 -8.80
N SER A 51 -79.07 -80.82 -9.80
CA SER A 51 -78.38 -79.90 -10.70
C SER A 51 -77.79 -78.68 -9.96
N ASN A 52 -78.54 -78.10 -9.02
CA ASN A 52 -78.06 -77.00 -8.19
C ASN A 52 -76.86 -77.43 -7.32
N GLN A 53 -76.91 -78.62 -6.75
CA GLN A 53 -75.78 -79.17 -6.00
C GLN A 53 -74.55 -79.38 -6.90
N ALA A 54 -74.72 -79.89 -8.12
CA ALA A 54 -73.64 -80.04 -9.09
C ALA A 54 -73.04 -78.69 -9.54
N LEU A 55 -73.88 -77.67 -9.74
CA LEU A 55 -73.41 -76.31 -10.05
C LEU A 55 -72.61 -75.73 -8.88
N LYS A 56 -73.06 -75.89 -7.64
CA LYS A 56 -72.29 -75.47 -6.45
C LYS A 56 -70.93 -76.13 -6.40
N THR A 57 -70.86 -77.45 -6.63
CA THR A 57 -69.58 -78.16 -6.67
C THR A 57 -68.69 -77.67 -7.80
N THR A 58 -69.24 -77.39 -8.98
CA THR A 58 -68.48 -76.85 -10.12
C THR A 58 -67.96 -75.44 -9.82
N ILE A 59 -68.77 -74.57 -9.22
CA ILE A 59 -68.36 -73.23 -8.79
C ILE A 59 -67.23 -73.32 -7.75
N SER A 60 -67.36 -74.19 -6.74
CA SER A 60 -66.29 -74.42 -5.76
C SER A 60 -65.01 -74.94 -6.42
N GLY A 61 -65.11 -75.89 -7.36
CA GLY A 61 -63.96 -76.40 -8.11
C GLY A 61 -63.29 -75.35 -9.02
N LEU A 62 -64.07 -74.46 -9.63
CA LEU A 62 -63.55 -73.33 -10.42
C LEU A 62 -62.88 -72.28 -9.53
N VAL A 63 -63.44 -71.98 -8.36
CA VAL A 63 -62.82 -71.12 -7.35
C VAL A 63 -61.50 -71.73 -6.86
N GLU A 64 -61.44 -73.04 -6.67
CA GLU A 64 -60.24 -73.78 -6.29
C GLU A 64 -59.32 -74.17 -7.45
N SER A 65 -59.65 -73.72 -8.67
CA SER A 65 -58.92 -74.09 -9.87
C SER A 65 -57.46 -73.69 -9.80
N LYS A 66 -56.63 -74.42 -10.54
CA LYS A 66 -55.19 -74.18 -10.65
C LYS A 66 -54.88 -72.72 -11.03
N ALA A 67 -55.67 -72.11 -11.92
CA ALA A 67 -55.51 -70.72 -12.34
C ALA A 67 -55.70 -69.71 -11.19
N ASN A 68 -56.67 -69.92 -10.30
CA ASN A 68 -56.86 -69.03 -9.15
C ASN A 68 -55.73 -69.18 -8.12
N LYS A 69 -55.21 -70.39 -7.94
CA LYS A 69 -54.02 -70.63 -7.09
C LYS A 69 -52.78 -69.95 -7.67
N GLU A 70 -52.57 -70.04 -8.98
CA GLU A 70 -51.48 -69.34 -9.68
C GLU A 70 -51.64 -67.81 -9.60
N LEU A 71 -52.84 -67.27 -9.77
CA LEU A 71 -53.11 -65.83 -9.58
C LEU A 71 -52.83 -65.37 -8.14
N ALA A 72 -53.20 -66.15 -7.14
CA ALA A 72 -52.89 -65.84 -5.75
C ALA A 72 -51.38 -65.84 -5.47
N GLN A 73 -50.65 -66.81 -6.04
CA GLN A 73 -49.18 -66.86 -5.96
C GLN A 73 -48.52 -65.64 -6.63
N LEU A 74 -48.96 -65.29 -7.85
CA LEU A 74 -48.45 -64.12 -8.57
C LEU A 74 -48.73 -62.82 -7.81
N ARG A 75 -49.92 -62.67 -7.22
CA ARG A 75 -50.24 -61.51 -6.37
C ARG A 75 -49.32 -61.43 -5.15
N SER A 76 -49.07 -62.57 -4.49
CA SER A 76 -48.11 -62.63 -3.37
C SER A 76 -46.71 -62.20 -3.80
N GLN A 77 -46.23 -62.67 -4.96
CA GLN A 77 -44.93 -62.29 -5.51
C GLN A 77 -44.86 -60.80 -5.85
N ILE A 78 -45.94 -60.23 -6.43
CA ILE A 78 -46.01 -58.79 -6.71
C ILE A 78 -45.90 -57.99 -5.42
N THR A 79 -46.62 -58.37 -4.36
CA THR A 79 -46.55 -57.69 -3.06
C THR A 79 -45.15 -57.79 -2.45
N GLU A 80 -44.49 -58.94 -2.56
CA GLU A 80 -43.11 -59.12 -2.09
C GLU A 80 -42.13 -58.25 -2.89
N LEU A 81 -42.25 -58.21 -4.21
CA LEU A 81 -41.42 -57.36 -5.06
C LEU A 81 -41.63 -55.88 -4.77
N GLN A 82 -42.87 -55.44 -4.54
CA GLN A 82 -43.18 -54.06 -4.14
C GLN A 82 -42.49 -53.69 -2.82
N ARG A 83 -42.56 -54.57 -1.82
CA ARG A 83 -41.86 -54.38 -0.54
C ARG A 83 -40.34 -54.30 -0.73
N ASN A 84 -39.78 -55.11 -1.63
CA ASN A 84 -38.35 -55.07 -1.94
C ASN A 84 -37.95 -53.77 -2.65
N ILE A 85 -38.76 -53.25 -3.56
CA ILE A 85 -38.54 -51.96 -4.21
C ILE A 85 -38.52 -50.84 -3.16
N GLU A 86 -39.51 -50.79 -2.27
CA GLU A 86 -39.57 -49.79 -1.19
C GLU A 86 -38.33 -49.84 -0.29
N ASN A 87 -37.86 -51.04 0.05
CA ASN A 87 -36.64 -51.23 0.83
C ASN A 87 -35.39 -50.72 0.10
N VAL A 88 -35.27 -51.01 -1.21
CA VAL A 88 -34.15 -50.53 -2.04
C VAL A 88 -34.19 -49.02 -2.19
N GLU A 89 -35.35 -48.42 -2.42
CA GLU A 89 -35.51 -46.97 -2.47
C GLU A 89 -35.14 -46.30 -1.15
N HIS A 90 -35.57 -46.88 -0.03
CA HIS A 90 -35.17 -46.40 1.29
C HIS A 90 -33.65 -46.46 1.46
N ARG A 91 -33.01 -47.57 1.07
CA ARG A 91 -31.56 -47.70 1.15
C ARG A 91 -30.83 -46.71 0.23
N ASN A 92 -31.34 -46.48 -0.97
CA ASN A 92 -30.79 -45.48 -1.90
C ASN A 92 -30.89 -44.07 -1.33
N ARG A 93 -32.03 -43.69 -0.72
CA ARG A 93 -32.17 -42.40 -0.03
C ARG A 93 -31.14 -42.24 1.09
N GLN A 94 -30.95 -43.28 1.90
CA GLN A 94 -29.97 -43.27 2.98
C GLN A 94 -28.54 -43.13 2.45
N LEU A 95 -28.15 -43.94 1.46
CA LEU A 95 -26.82 -43.90 0.85
C LEU A 95 -26.54 -42.54 0.18
N SER A 96 -27.55 -41.93 -0.45
CA SER A 96 -27.42 -40.59 -1.02
C SER A 96 -27.15 -39.53 0.06
N GLY A 97 -27.79 -39.66 1.23
CA GLY A 97 -27.52 -38.81 2.38
C GLY A 97 -26.10 -39.00 2.94
N GLU A 98 -25.67 -40.25 3.10
CA GLU A 98 -24.31 -40.60 3.52
C GLU A 98 -23.25 -40.04 2.54
N LEU A 99 -23.47 -40.17 1.23
CA LEU A 99 -22.57 -39.63 0.20
C LEU A 99 -22.50 -38.10 0.24
N SER A 100 -23.62 -37.42 0.47
CA SER A 100 -23.66 -35.97 0.62
C SER A 100 -22.85 -35.51 1.84
N ASN A 101 -23.04 -36.18 2.98
CA ASN A 101 -22.28 -35.91 4.19
C ASN A 101 -20.78 -36.13 4.00
N GLU A 102 -20.40 -37.19 3.31
CA GLU A 102 -18.99 -37.50 3.06
C GLU A 102 -18.35 -36.50 2.09
N ARG A 103 -19.08 -36.03 1.07
CA ARG A 103 -18.62 -34.91 0.21
C ARG A 103 -18.39 -33.63 1.01
N ASN A 104 -19.29 -33.31 1.95
CA ASN A 104 -19.14 -32.15 2.82
C ASN A 104 -17.92 -32.29 3.74
N ARG A 105 -17.67 -33.47 4.30
CA ARG A 105 -16.45 -33.76 5.07
C ARG A 105 -15.19 -33.62 4.23
N SER A 106 -15.17 -34.20 3.03
CA SER A 106 -14.04 -34.08 2.10
C SER A 106 -13.75 -32.62 1.73
N SER A 107 -14.79 -31.80 1.52
CA SER A 107 -14.63 -30.37 1.29
C SER A 107 -13.95 -29.65 2.47
N LYS A 108 -14.36 -29.97 3.70
CA LYS A 108 -13.74 -29.40 4.91
C LYS A 108 -12.27 -29.79 5.05
N TYR A 109 -11.92 -31.04 4.73
CA TYR A 109 -10.52 -31.47 4.75
C TYR A 109 -9.67 -30.72 3.72
N ARG A 110 -10.19 -30.49 2.50
CA ARG A 110 -9.49 -29.68 1.49
C ARG A 110 -9.28 -28.23 1.92
N GLN A 111 -10.27 -27.64 2.58
CA GLN A 111 -10.13 -26.29 3.14
C GLN A 111 -9.02 -26.24 4.19
N SER A 112 -9.02 -27.19 5.12
CA SER A 112 -7.98 -27.30 6.15
C SER A 112 -6.58 -27.50 5.55
N ASP A 113 -6.44 -28.30 4.49
CA ASP A 113 -5.18 -28.51 3.78
C ASP A 113 -4.68 -27.21 3.09
N THR A 114 -5.61 -26.43 2.54
CA THR A 114 -5.31 -25.13 1.93
C THR A 114 -4.85 -24.13 3.00
N GLU A 115 -5.49 -24.11 4.17
CA GLU A 115 -5.06 -23.28 5.30
C GLU A 115 -3.69 -23.69 5.83
N TYR A 116 -3.42 -25.00 5.92
CA TYR A 116 -2.10 -25.50 6.30
C TYR A 116 -1.01 -25.03 5.33
N HIS A 117 -1.26 -25.12 4.02
CA HIS A 117 -0.32 -24.62 3.01
C HIS A 117 -0.09 -23.10 3.13
N ARG A 118 -1.15 -22.33 3.36
CA ARG A 118 -1.05 -20.88 3.58
C ARG A 118 -0.21 -20.56 4.82
N LEU A 119 -0.47 -21.24 5.93
CA LEU A 119 0.26 -21.03 7.18
C LEU A 119 1.73 -21.44 7.04
N ASN A 120 2.01 -22.54 6.34
CA ASN A 120 3.37 -22.98 6.07
C ASN A 120 4.14 -21.97 5.20
N GLN A 121 3.47 -21.32 4.23
CA GLN A 121 4.07 -20.24 3.45
C GLN A 121 4.41 -19.04 4.34
N GLN A 122 3.49 -18.60 5.20
CA GLN A 122 3.73 -17.50 6.14
C GLN A 122 4.89 -17.82 7.10
N TYR A 123 5.00 -19.06 7.57
CA TYR A 123 6.10 -19.52 8.41
C TYR A 123 7.46 -19.45 7.68
N ASN A 124 7.52 -19.87 6.42
CA ASN A 124 8.73 -19.77 5.61
C ASN A 124 9.15 -18.30 5.38
N ASP A 125 8.19 -17.42 5.10
CA ASP A 125 8.45 -15.99 4.96
C ASP A 125 9.02 -15.39 6.26
N LEU A 126 8.51 -15.82 7.42
CA LEU A 126 9.01 -15.41 8.72
C LEU A 126 10.44 -15.90 8.96
N ILE A 127 10.77 -17.15 8.59
CA ILE A 127 12.15 -17.67 8.65
C ILE A 127 13.08 -16.81 7.79
N HIS A 128 12.68 -16.44 6.57
CA HIS A 128 13.49 -15.58 5.71
C HIS A 128 13.72 -14.20 6.33
N LYS A 129 12.69 -13.58 6.93
CA LYS A 129 12.82 -12.32 7.66
C LYS A 129 13.75 -12.44 8.86
N TYR A 130 13.62 -13.51 9.65
CA TYR A 130 14.50 -13.79 10.78
C TYR A 130 15.96 -13.91 10.36
N ASN A 131 16.25 -14.70 9.31
CA ASN A 131 17.61 -14.87 8.80
C ASN A 131 18.19 -13.54 8.27
N THR A 132 17.36 -12.70 7.64
CA THR A 132 17.76 -11.37 7.18
C THR A 132 18.16 -10.47 8.34
N LEU A 133 17.33 -10.42 9.39
CA LEU A 133 17.63 -9.67 10.61
C LEU A 133 18.88 -10.19 11.30
N GLN A 134 19.05 -11.52 11.38
CA GLN A 134 20.24 -12.13 11.97
C GLN A 134 21.52 -11.74 11.22
N ASN A 135 21.49 -11.69 9.89
CA ASN A 135 22.62 -11.23 9.07
C ASN A 135 22.90 -9.74 9.28
N GLN A 136 21.88 -8.91 9.44
CA GLN A 136 22.05 -7.49 9.76
C GLN A 136 22.67 -7.31 11.15
N VAL A 137 22.20 -8.05 12.15
CA VAL A 137 22.79 -8.02 13.51
C VAL A 137 24.25 -8.47 13.48
N ALA A 138 24.59 -9.48 12.68
CA ALA A 138 25.98 -9.94 12.52
C ALA A 138 26.91 -8.87 11.92
N SER A 139 26.37 -7.87 11.21
CA SER A 139 27.16 -6.75 10.65
C SER A 139 27.44 -5.62 11.64
N ILE A 140 26.72 -5.55 12.76
CA ILE A 140 26.86 -4.49 13.77
C ILE A 140 28.30 -4.35 14.30
N PRO A 141 29.02 -5.43 14.66
CA PRO A 141 30.39 -5.31 15.17
C PRO A 141 31.35 -4.64 14.18
N GLN A 142 31.16 -4.85 12.88
CA GLN A 142 31.98 -4.23 11.84
C GLN A 142 31.71 -2.72 11.75
N ILE A 143 30.43 -2.32 11.79
CA ILE A 143 30.02 -0.91 11.82
C ILE A 143 30.55 -0.24 13.10
N THR A 144 30.47 -0.90 14.25
CA THR A 144 31.03 -0.38 15.51
C THR A 144 32.55 -0.18 15.41
N GLN A 145 33.27 -1.12 14.78
CA GLN A 145 34.71 -0.99 14.57
C GLN A 145 35.05 0.20 13.64
N GLU A 146 34.29 0.40 12.58
CA GLU A 146 34.46 1.54 11.68
C GLU A 146 34.17 2.88 12.37
N ASN A 147 33.13 2.93 13.20
CA ASN A 147 32.83 4.11 14.02
C ASN A 147 33.95 4.47 14.99
N GLU A 148 34.58 3.49 15.65
CA GLU A 148 35.74 3.76 16.51
C GLU A 148 36.95 4.26 15.72
N LYS A 149 37.20 3.73 14.51
CA LYS A 149 38.24 4.26 13.62
C LYS A 149 37.97 5.69 13.20
N LEU A 150 36.73 6.00 12.81
CA LEU A 150 36.32 7.36 12.43
C LEU A 150 36.42 8.33 13.60
N LYS A 151 36.02 7.90 14.81
CA LYS A 151 36.14 8.71 16.03
C LYS A 151 37.60 9.06 16.33
N LYS A 152 38.52 8.10 16.20
CA LYS A 152 39.95 8.35 16.35
C LYS A 152 40.48 9.32 15.29
N SER A 153 40.11 9.11 14.02
CA SER A 153 40.48 10.03 12.93
C SER A 153 39.95 11.45 13.16
N LYS A 154 38.74 11.58 13.71
CA LYS A 154 38.15 12.89 14.07
C LYS A 154 38.97 13.57 15.17
N GLN A 155 39.34 12.84 16.23
CA GLN A 155 40.19 13.39 17.29
C GLN A 155 41.55 13.85 16.77
N ASP A 156 42.16 13.09 15.87
CA ASP A 156 43.44 13.46 15.25
C ASP A 156 43.31 14.73 14.39
N LEU A 157 42.20 14.87 13.65
CA LEU A 157 41.91 16.07 12.87
C LEU A 157 41.62 17.29 13.77
N GLU A 158 40.85 17.12 14.84
CA GLU A 158 40.60 18.19 15.83
C GLU A 158 41.89 18.70 16.44
N LYS A 159 42.83 17.80 16.75
CA LYS A 159 44.16 18.19 17.24
C LYS A 159 44.94 19.00 16.20
N ARG A 160 44.93 18.58 14.92
CA ARG A 160 45.57 19.35 13.84
C ARG A 160 44.94 20.72 13.63
N VAL A 161 43.62 20.84 13.79
CA VAL A 161 42.94 22.14 13.72
C VAL A 161 43.42 23.05 14.84
N GLN A 162 43.51 22.55 16.07
CA GLN A 162 44.05 23.31 17.21
C GLN A 162 45.50 23.76 16.98
N GLU A 163 46.35 22.88 16.43
CA GLU A 163 47.73 23.22 16.06
C GLU A 163 47.77 24.34 15.01
N ILE A 164 46.95 24.25 13.96
CA ILE A 164 46.85 25.28 12.92
C ILE A 164 46.30 26.59 13.47
N GLU A 165 45.30 26.55 14.37
CA GLU A 165 44.76 27.73 15.03
C GLU A 165 45.82 28.42 15.89
N GLN A 166 46.65 27.65 16.60
CA GLN A 166 47.78 28.19 17.35
C GLN A 166 48.82 28.82 16.41
N GLU A 167 49.19 28.14 15.33
CA GLU A 167 50.10 28.69 14.31
C GLU A 167 49.55 29.99 13.69
N LEU A 168 48.23 30.04 13.44
CA LEU A 168 47.55 31.22 12.94
C LEU A 168 47.59 32.36 13.95
N GLN A 169 47.34 32.10 15.24
CA GLN A 169 47.46 33.11 16.29
C GLN A 169 48.89 33.64 16.40
N GLU A 170 49.89 32.77 16.34
CA GLU A 170 51.29 33.18 16.33
C GLU A 170 51.64 34.01 15.09
N ALA A 171 51.15 33.61 13.91
CA ALA A 171 51.33 34.35 12.67
C ALA A 171 50.64 35.71 12.73
N GLN A 172 49.43 35.80 13.30
CA GLN A 172 48.70 37.04 13.53
C GLN A 172 49.41 37.93 14.55
N GLN A 173 50.00 37.36 15.61
CA GLN A 173 50.79 38.12 16.58
C GLN A 173 52.08 38.65 15.95
N LYS A 174 52.79 37.82 15.16
CA LYS A 174 53.96 38.23 14.38
C LYS A 174 53.59 39.31 13.37
N LEU A 175 52.46 39.16 12.67
CA LEU A 175 51.92 40.16 11.76
C LEU A 175 51.54 41.43 12.50
N SER A 176 50.93 41.36 13.68
CA SER A 176 50.59 42.52 14.51
C SER A 176 51.85 43.27 14.95
N VAL A 177 52.91 42.56 15.37
CA VAL A 177 54.21 43.16 15.69
C VAL A 177 54.85 43.79 14.44
N ALA A 178 54.82 43.11 13.30
CA ALA A 178 55.30 43.64 12.03
C ALA A 178 54.48 44.85 11.56
N THR A 179 53.17 44.80 11.74
CA THR A 179 52.22 45.87 11.41
C THR A 179 52.36 47.04 12.38
N THR A 180 52.72 46.81 13.64
CA THR A 180 53.02 47.87 14.63
C THR A 180 54.35 48.53 14.28
N ARG A 181 55.35 47.74 13.86
CA ARG A 181 56.61 48.26 13.29
C ARG A 181 56.38 49.05 11.99
N LEU A 182 55.45 48.60 11.14
CA LEU A 182 55.03 49.30 9.92
C LEU A 182 54.12 50.51 10.20
N ARG A 183 53.29 50.50 11.25
CA ARG A 183 52.45 51.64 11.70
C ARG A 183 53.28 52.73 12.37
N GLY A 184 54.44 52.40 12.93
CA GLY A 184 55.48 53.39 13.25
C GLY A 184 56.00 54.13 12.00
N LEU A 185 55.69 53.65 10.79
CA LEU A 185 56.11 54.20 9.51
C LEU A 185 54.95 54.47 8.52
N ASN A 186 53.69 54.20 8.86
CA ASN A 186 52.57 54.45 7.95
C ASN A 186 51.24 54.53 8.71
N ILE A 187 50.73 55.76 8.83
CA ILE A 187 49.37 56.06 9.23
C ILE A 187 48.51 55.92 7.98
N ASN A 188 47.72 54.84 7.88
CA ASN A 188 46.47 54.85 7.10
C ASN A 188 45.58 53.68 7.55
N PRO A 189 44.43 53.95 8.19
CA PRO A 189 43.47 52.94 8.60
C PRO A 189 42.40 52.81 7.52
N ASN A 190 42.42 51.73 6.73
CA ASN A 190 41.27 51.32 5.92
C ASN A 190 41.49 49.88 5.45
N LEU A 191 41.18 48.91 6.31
CA LEU A 191 41.02 47.50 5.94
C LEU A 191 40.25 46.78 7.06
N ALA A 192 38.98 47.19 7.20
CA ALA A 192 37.94 46.40 7.83
C ALA A 192 36.73 46.55 6.91
N GLY A 193 36.55 45.62 5.98
CA GLY A 193 35.59 45.77 4.89
C GLY A 193 34.77 44.51 4.67
N GLY A 194 33.64 44.39 5.37
CA GLY A 194 32.48 43.61 4.92
C GLY A 194 31.79 44.31 3.74
N GLY A 195 32.55 44.58 2.69
CA GLY A 195 32.15 45.36 1.52
C GLY A 195 32.81 44.86 0.24
N SER A 196 33.23 43.59 0.21
CA SER A 196 33.72 42.98 -1.02
C SER A 196 32.57 42.91 -2.02
N ARG A 197 32.85 43.16 -3.30
CA ARG A 197 31.87 43.03 -4.39
C ARG A 197 31.24 41.63 -4.40
N SER A 198 32.00 40.60 -4.02
CA SER A 198 31.50 39.23 -3.89
C SER A 198 30.43 39.07 -2.79
N ASP A 199 30.53 39.80 -1.67
CA ASP A 199 29.51 39.81 -0.62
C ASP A 199 28.23 40.52 -1.08
N GLN A 200 28.39 41.59 -1.87
CA GLN A 200 27.26 42.28 -2.48
C GLN A 200 26.51 41.34 -3.45
N LEU A 201 27.23 40.67 -4.36
CA LEU A 201 26.64 39.71 -5.30
C LEU A 201 25.98 38.53 -4.59
N LYS A 202 26.57 38.03 -3.49
CA LYS A 202 25.96 37.01 -2.63
C LYS A 202 24.62 37.49 -2.05
N ASN A 203 24.57 38.72 -1.55
CA ASN A 203 23.34 39.28 -0.99
C ASN A 203 22.28 39.51 -2.06
N GLU A 204 22.67 40.05 -3.23
CA GLU A 204 21.77 40.22 -4.38
C GLU A 204 21.21 38.87 -4.86
N PHE A 205 22.04 37.83 -4.94
CA PHE A 205 21.58 36.47 -5.27
C PHE A 205 20.61 35.91 -4.23
N SER A 206 20.92 36.08 -2.94
CA SER A 206 20.06 35.61 -1.85
C SER A 206 18.69 36.33 -1.85
N HIS A 207 18.67 37.64 -2.10
CA HIS A 207 17.44 38.41 -2.23
C HIS A 207 16.63 38.00 -3.46
N LEU A 208 17.29 37.76 -4.59
CA LEU A 208 16.63 37.30 -5.81
C LEU A 208 16.03 35.90 -5.64
N LYS A 209 16.77 34.98 -4.98
CA LYS A 209 16.33 33.63 -4.61
C LYS A 209 15.10 33.67 -3.70
N MET A 210 15.10 34.51 -2.67
CA MET A 210 13.99 34.59 -1.69
C MET A 210 12.80 35.43 -2.15
N GLY A 211 13.00 36.39 -3.06
CA GLY A 211 11.97 37.31 -3.55
C GLY A 211 11.42 36.89 -4.91
N LEU A 212 12.01 37.44 -5.98
CA LEU A 212 11.48 37.34 -7.36
C LEU A 212 11.35 35.90 -7.85
N PHE A 213 12.28 35.01 -7.50
CA PHE A 213 12.21 33.60 -7.87
C PHE A 213 11.00 32.88 -7.24
N HIS A 214 10.76 33.13 -5.96
CA HIS A 214 9.59 32.60 -5.25
C HIS A 214 8.29 33.22 -5.76
N GLU A 215 8.27 34.50 -6.07
CA GLU A 215 7.09 35.19 -6.59
C GLU A 215 6.71 34.70 -8.00
N ALA A 216 7.67 34.64 -8.92
CA ALA A 216 7.45 34.13 -10.28
C ALA A 216 6.94 32.69 -10.27
N SER A 217 7.59 31.79 -9.52
CA SER A 217 7.15 30.40 -9.39
C SER A 217 5.76 30.27 -8.75
N SER A 218 5.44 31.08 -7.74
CA SER A 218 4.14 31.07 -7.08
C SER A 218 3.01 31.58 -7.98
N LYS A 219 3.26 32.60 -8.80
CA LYS A 219 2.28 33.11 -9.76
C LYS A 219 1.97 32.12 -10.88
N VAL A 220 2.97 31.36 -11.35
CA VAL A 220 2.75 30.24 -12.27
C VAL A 220 1.84 29.18 -11.62
N LEU A 221 2.16 28.75 -10.40
CA LEU A 221 1.37 27.75 -9.69
C LEU A 221 -0.07 28.19 -9.43
N ASN A 222 -0.27 29.43 -8.95
CA ASN A 222 -1.60 29.97 -8.69
C ASN A 222 -2.42 30.08 -9.98
N GLY A 223 -1.81 30.56 -11.07
CA GLY A 223 -2.45 30.62 -12.38
C GLY A 223 -2.87 29.25 -12.93
N TRP A 224 -2.15 28.18 -12.57
CA TRP A 224 -2.55 26.80 -12.89
C TRP A 224 -3.64 26.26 -11.96
N ARG A 225 -3.62 26.59 -10.66
CA ARG A 225 -4.70 26.23 -9.72
C ARG A 225 -6.04 26.86 -10.10
N GLU A 226 -6.04 28.14 -10.47
CA GLU A 226 -7.25 28.85 -10.92
C GLU A 226 -7.87 28.21 -12.18
N ARG A 227 -7.07 27.46 -12.94
CA ARG A 227 -7.51 26.73 -14.15
C ARG A 227 -7.79 25.24 -13.90
N GLY A 228 -7.87 24.84 -12.64
CA GLY A 228 -8.29 23.50 -12.22
C GLY A 228 -7.17 22.51 -11.91
N SER A 229 -5.90 22.93 -11.86
CA SER A 229 -4.83 22.03 -11.41
C SER A 229 -4.92 21.81 -9.88
N THR A 230 -4.73 20.57 -9.43
CA THR A 230 -4.68 20.19 -8.00
C THR A 230 -3.28 20.37 -7.39
N LEU A 231 -2.38 21.07 -8.08
CA LEU A 231 -0.97 21.16 -7.70
C LEU A 231 -0.77 21.97 -6.42
N THR A 232 0.09 21.48 -5.54
CA THR A 232 0.45 22.14 -4.27
C THR A 232 1.89 22.66 -4.31
N PHE A 233 2.27 23.49 -3.33
CA PHE A 233 3.67 23.94 -3.19
C PHE A 233 4.65 22.80 -2.85
N ARG A 234 4.15 21.60 -2.57
CA ARG A 234 4.94 20.39 -2.31
C ARG A 234 4.92 19.41 -3.48
N SER A 235 4.23 19.74 -4.58
CA SER A 235 4.14 18.84 -5.72
C SER A 235 5.45 18.84 -6.51
N GLU A 236 5.77 17.70 -7.12
CA GLU A 236 6.97 17.56 -7.96
C GLU A 236 6.95 18.54 -9.15
N GLU A 237 5.77 18.81 -9.69
CA GLU A 237 5.54 19.77 -10.77
C GLU A 237 5.89 21.20 -10.36
N PHE A 238 5.60 21.61 -9.12
CA PHE A 238 6.02 22.93 -8.63
C PHE A 238 7.54 23.04 -8.55
N SER A 239 8.20 21.96 -8.18
CA SER A 239 9.66 21.89 -8.16
C SER A 239 10.25 21.89 -9.58
N LYS A 240 9.57 21.26 -10.55
CA LYS A 240 9.92 21.35 -11.99
C LYS A 240 9.77 22.76 -12.53
N ILE A 241 8.70 23.50 -12.16
CA ILE A 241 8.55 24.92 -12.51
C ILE A 241 9.77 25.71 -12.06
N LYS A 242 10.16 25.55 -10.80
CA LYS A 242 11.33 26.22 -10.22
C LYS A 242 12.64 25.83 -10.91
N SER A 243 12.82 24.54 -11.19
CA SER A 243 13.98 24.03 -11.91
C SER A 243 14.12 24.67 -13.30
N ILE A 244 13.04 24.72 -14.09
CA ILE A 244 13.03 25.37 -15.42
C ILE A 244 13.40 26.85 -15.32
N LEU A 245 12.77 27.57 -14.38
CA LEU A 245 13.07 29.00 -14.16
C LEU A 245 14.56 29.20 -13.85
N SER A 246 15.10 28.39 -12.94
CA SER A 246 16.49 28.45 -12.53
C SER A 246 17.45 28.11 -13.68
N GLU A 247 17.21 27.02 -14.40
CA GLU A 247 18.04 26.55 -15.50
C GLU A 247 18.09 27.55 -16.65
N ARG A 248 16.93 28.06 -17.09
CA ARG A 248 16.85 28.99 -18.21
C ARG A 248 17.48 30.35 -17.91
N VAL A 249 17.32 30.86 -16.69
CA VAL A 249 17.84 32.17 -16.31
C VAL A 249 19.31 32.09 -15.90
N PHE A 250 19.70 31.17 -15.02
CA PHE A 250 21.06 31.12 -14.50
C PHE A 250 22.01 30.36 -15.44
N CYS A 251 21.75 29.10 -15.75
CA CYS A 251 22.64 28.34 -16.66
C CYS A 251 22.59 28.87 -18.09
N GLY A 252 21.38 29.11 -18.61
CA GLY A 252 21.20 29.75 -19.91
C GLY A 252 21.83 31.14 -19.97
N GLY A 253 21.74 31.93 -18.89
CA GLY A 253 22.41 33.21 -18.77
C GLY A 253 23.94 33.10 -18.75
N MET A 254 24.48 32.18 -17.95
CA MET A 254 25.93 31.96 -17.84
C MET A 254 26.50 31.54 -19.19
N ALA A 255 25.85 30.60 -19.89
CA ALA A 255 26.28 30.18 -21.22
C ALA A 255 26.24 31.32 -22.26
N TYR A 256 25.33 32.27 -22.08
CA TYR A 256 25.22 33.44 -22.96
C TYR A 256 26.30 34.49 -22.66
N PHE A 257 26.47 34.88 -21.40
CA PHE A 257 27.37 35.97 -21.00
C PHE A 257 28.83 35.54 -20.79
N ALA A 258 29.08 34.29 -20.38
CA ALA A 258 30.43 33.76 -20.17
C ALA A 258 31.06 33.18 -21.45
N LYS A 259 30.31 33.15 -22.56
CA LYS A 259 30.78 32.61 -23.83
C LYS A 259 32.08 33.29 -24.25
N ASP A 260 33.06 32.48 -24.63
CA ASP A 260 34.36 32.91 -25.17
C ASP A 260 35.20 33.80 -24.21
N LYS A 261 34.81 33.94 -22.92
CA LYS A 261 35.54 34.78 -21.96
C LYS A 261 36.97 34.27 -21.69
N ALA A 262 37.16 32.96 -21.56
CA ALA A 262 38.48 32.37 -21.37
C ALA A 262 39.38 32.56 -22.61
N GLU A 263 38.79 32.51 -23.81
CA GLU A 263 39.49 32.81 -25.06
C GLU A 263 39.89 34.29 -25.13
N ILE A 264 38.97 35.19 -24.76
CA ILE A 264 39.21 36.63 -24.67
C ILE A 264 40.28 36.97 -23.63
N ASP A 265 40.25 36.35 -22.46
CA ASP A 265 41.24 36.57 -21.41
C ASP A 265 42.63 36.07 -21.86
N THR A 266 42.69 34.98 -22.62
CA THR A 266 43.92 34.46 -23.24
C THR A 266 44.44 35.41 -24.34
N GLU A 267 43.57 35.84 -25.25
CA GLU A 267 43.90 36.82 -26.31
C GLU A 267 44.35 38.16 -25.71
N LEU A 268 43.68 38.63 -24.66
CA LEU A 268 44.04 39.85 -23.93
C LEU A 268 45.43 39.70 -23.28
N HIS A 269 45.72 38.56 -22.66
CA HIS A 269 47.03 38.30 -22.06
C HIS A 269 48.15 38.33 -23.10
N LEU A 270 47.95 37.67 -24.25
CA LEU A 270 48.90 37.67 -25.36
C LEU A 270 49.14 39.09 -25.90
N ILE A 271 48.08 39.90 -26.06
CA ILE A 271 48.23 41.28 -26.55
C ILE A 271 48.98 42.14 -25.51
N MET A 272 48.67 42.00 -24.22
CA MET A 272 49.35 42.74 -23.16
C MET A 272 50.81 42.32 -22.99
N GLU A 273 51.13 41.04 -23.20
CA GLU A 273 52.50 40.52 -23.23
C GLU A 273 53.29 41.18 -24.38
N VAL A 274 52.75 41.18 -25.60
CA VAL A 274 53.37 41.85 -26.75
C VAL A 274 53.58 43.35 -26.51
N LEU A 275 52.60 44.03 -25.91
CA LEU A 275 52.70 45.47 -25.59
C LEU A 275 53.75 45.79 -24.53
N SER A 276 54.00 44.86 -23.60
CA SER A 276 55.02 45.04 -22.56
C SER A 276 56.44 44.77 -23.04
N GLY A 277 56.62 44.10 -24.18
CA GLY A 277 57.92 43.86 -24.82
C GLY A 277 58.43 44.97 -25.75
N ILE A 278 57.70 46.08 -25.91
CA ILE A 278 58.10 47.20 -26.79
C ILE A 278 59.06 48.13 -26.02
N GLU A 279 60.35 48.15 -26.41
CA GLU A 279 61.43 48.87 -25.70
C GLU A 279 61.17 50.38 -25.47
N ASP A 280 60.41 51.04 -26.36
CA ASP A 280 60.10 52.48 -26.28
C ASP A 280 58.76 52.79 -25.56
N PHE A 281 58.02 51.77 -25.11
CA PHE A 281 56.66 51.93 -24.58
C PHE A 281 56.59 51.66 -23.06
N SER A 282 56.70 52.71 -22.24
CA SER A 282 56.59 52.58 -20.78
C SER A 282 55.13 52.55 -20.30
N LEU A 283 54.60 51.35 -20.09
CA LEU A 283 53.28 51.13 -19.52
C LEU A 283 53.28 51.44 -18.01
N THR A 284 52.91 52.67 -17.64
CA THR A 284 52.55 52.96 -16.24
C THR A 284 51.26 52.19 -15.87
N PRO A 285 51.07 51.79 -14.60
CA PRO A 285 49.89 51.01 -14.18
C PRO A 285 48.53 51.60 -14.59
N PRO A 286 48.30 52.93 -14.54
CA PRO A 286 47.03 53.52 -14.97
C PRO A 286 46.81 53.43 -16.49
N ILE A 287 47.88 53.56 -17.27
CA ILE A 287 47.83 53.46 -18.74
C ILE A 287 47.60 52.01 -19.15
N SER A 288 48.28 51.06 -18.48
CA SER A 288 48.09 49.63 -18.68
C SER A 288 46.64 49.21 -18.44
N GLN A 289 46.04 49.61 -17.33
CA GLN A 289 44.62 49.34 -17.05
C GLN A 289 43.68 49.93 -18.11
N LYS A 290 43.96 51.15 -18.59
CA LYS A 290 43.11 51.81 -19.58
C LYS A 290 43.21 51.16 -20.97
N ILE A 291 44.39 50.67 -21.33
CA ILE A 291 44.63 49.92 -22.58
C ILE A 291 43.99 48.54 -22.49
N GLN A 292 44.20 47.83 -21.38
CA GLN A 292 43.59 46.54 -21.10
C GLN A 292 42.07 46.60 -21.20
N ALA A 293 41.44 47.60 -20.56
CA ALA A 293 39.99 47.80 -20.63
C ALA A 293 39.48 48.06 -22.06
N ARG A 294 40.23 48.81 -22.88
CA ARG A 294 39.85 49.06 -24.28
C ARG A 294 40.00 47.84 -25.17
N ILE A 295 41.08 47.07 -25.01
CA ILE A 295 41.31 45.85 -25.77
C ILE A 295 40.25 44.81 -25.41
N GLN A 296 40.00 44.62 -24.12
CA GLN A 296 38.96 43.70 -23.64
C GLN A 296 37.58 44.06 -24.19
N ALA A 297 37.20 45.34 -24.17
CA ALA A 297 35.94 45.80 -24.76
C ALA A 297 35.86 45.54 -26.28
N GLY A 298 36.96 45.73 -27.01
CA GLY A 298 37.04 45.43 -28.44
C GLY A 298 36.94 43.94 -28.76
N LEU A 299 37.63 43.10 -27.97
CA LEU A 299 37.60 41.65 -28.11
C LEU A 299 36.21 41.07 -27.83
N LEU A 300 35.57 41.50 -26.74
CA LEU A 300 34.18 41.13 -26.41
C LEU A 300 33.22 41.48 -27.55
N SER A 301 33.33 42.69 -28.10
CA SER A 301 32.51 43.12 -29.24
C SER A 301 32.77 42.27 -30.50
N SER A 302 34.02 41.90 -30.78
CA SER A 302 34.39 41.12 -31.98
C SER A 302 33.90 39.66 -31.93
N LYS A 303 33.82 39.08 -30.72
CA LYS A 303 33.32 37.71 -30.49
C LYS A 303 31.79 37.65 -30.33
N GLY A 304 31.11 38.80 -30.46
CA GLY A 304 29.66 38.89 -30.37
C GLY A 304 29.11 38.79 -28.94
N VAL A 305 29.94 39.04 -27.93
CA VAL A 305 29.52 39.10 -26.52
C VAL A 305 29.04 40.53 -26.23
N ASP A 306 27.73 40.72 -26.26
CA ASP A 306 27.09 42.01 -25.96
C ASP A 306 26.56 42.02 -24.52
N ASN A 307 27.25 42.76 -23.64
CA ASN A 307 26.88 42.97 -22.24
C ASN A 307 25.98 44.20 -22.02
N SER A 308 25.50 44.85 -23.09
CA SER A 308 24.63 46.03 -22.99
C SER A 308 23.31 45.70 -22.31
N ASP A 309 22.69 46.73 -21.71
CA ASP A 309 21.34 46.59 -21.12
C ASP A 309 20.29 46.19 -22.19
N GLN A 310 20.49 46.58 -23.45
CA GLN A 310 19.61 46.22 -24.54
C GLN A 310 19.72 44.72 -24.91
N ALA A 311 20.94 44.16 -24.92
CA ALA A 311 21.14 42.73 -25.10
C ALA A 311 20.55 41.92 -23.93
N LEU A 312 20.69 42.43 -22.70
CA LEU A 312 20.07 41.83 -21.52
C LEU A 312 18.54 41.78 -21.66
N THR A 313 17.89 42.89 -22.02
CA THR A 313 16.43 42.92 -22.22
C THR A 313 15.99 41.99 -23.35
N ASN A 314 16.72 41.95 -24.47
CA ASN A 314 16.41 41.03 -25.58
C ASN A 314 16.52 39.57 -25.14
N TYR A 315 17.57 39.24 -24.38
CA TYR A 315 17.76 37.88 -23.88
C TYR A 315 16.75 37.51 -22.79
N ALA A 316 16.36 38.44 -21.92
CA ALA A 316 15.30 38.23 -20.93
C ALA A 316 13.95 37.91 -21.57
N ASN A 317 13.59 38.62 -22.66
CA ASN A 317 12.40 38.31 -23.44
C ASN A 317 12.46 36.92 -24.11
N LYS A 318 13.63 36.57 -24.66
CA LYS A 318 13.87 35.23 -25.23
C LYS A 318 13.76 34.14 -24.16
N ALA A 319 14.40 34.32 -23.01
CA ALA A 319 14.36 33.40 -21.88
C ALA A 319 12.93 33.22 -21.37
N THR A 320 12.17 34.30 -21.22
CA THR A 320 10.75 34.26 -20.83
C THR A 320 9.90 33.45 -21.80
N THR A 321 10.16 33.58 -23.11
CA THR A 321 9.46 32.80 -24.15
C THR A 321 9.80 31.32 -24.07
N LEU A 322 11.07 30.97 -23.85
CA LEU A 322 11.51 29.58 -23.68
C LEU A 322 10.94 28.96 -22.40
N ILE A 323 10.92 29.73 -21.29
CA ILE A 323 10.29 29.31 -20.04
C ILE A 323 8.80 29.03 -20.28
N ASP A 324 8.05 29.91 -20.95
CA ASP A 324 6.63 29.65 -21.26
C ASP A 324 6.45 28.38 -22.10
N GLN A 325 7.35 28.12 -23.05
CA GLN A 325 7.33 26.91 -23.87
C GLN A 325 7.57 25.64 -23.05
N ASP A 326 8.55 25.65 -22.15
CA ASP A 326 8.88 24.49 -21.32
C ASP A 326 7.80 24.24 -20.25
N LEU A 327 7.25 25.30 -19.65
CA LEU A 327 6.18 25.21 -18.67
C LEU A 327 4.92 24.53 -19.25
N ARG A 328 4.62 24.77 -20.53
CA ARG A 328 3.51 24.09 -21.22
C ARG A 328 3.69 22.58 -21.31
N GLN A 329 4.94 22.09 -21.32
CA GLN A 329 5.22 20.66 -21.37
C GLN A 329 4.92 19.94 -20.04
N ILE A 330 4.83 20.67 -18.92
CA ILE A 330 4.52 20.06 -17.62
C ILE A 330 3.03 19.73 -17.49
N THR A 331 2.13 20.68 -17.77
CA THR A 331 0.70 20.54 -17.42
C THR A 331 -0.29 20.75 -18.56
N ASN A 332 0.15 20.93 -19.81
CA ASN A 332 -0.71 21.39 -20.93
C ASN A 332 -1.49 22.69 -20.63
N CYS A 333 -1.27 23.35 -19.50
CA CYS A 333 -1.88 24.60 -19.12
C CYS A 333 -1.04 25.76 -19.65
N LYS A 334 -1.72 26.77 -20.21
CA LYS A 334 -1.04 28.01 -20.63
C LYS A 334 -0.64 28.82 -19.38
N THR A 335 0.53 29.45 -19.41
CA THR A 335 0.93 30.45 -18.41
C THR A 335 0.01 31.68 -18.50
N THR A 336 -0.32 32.30 -17.36
CA THR A 336 -1.14 33.54 -17.33
C THR A 336 -0.30 34.76 -17.71
N GLY A 337 -0.93 35.83 -18.20
CA GLY A 337 -0.22 37.07 -18.53
C GLY A 337 0.48 37.71 -17.32
N GLU A 338 -0.14 37.62 -16.15
CA GLU A 338 0.45 38.06 -14.88
C GLU A 338 1.69 37.23 -14.50
N ALA A 339 1.62 35.90 -14.63
CA ALA A 339 2.78 35.04 -14.38
C ALA A 339 3.91 35.31 -15.38
N LEU A 340 3.60 35.56 -16.67
CA LEU A 340 4.62 35.94 -17.66
C LEU A 340 5.30 37.27 -17.33
N ALA A 341 4.57 38.24 -16.78
CA ALA A 341 5.16 39.51 -16.35
C ALA A 341 6.12 39.33 -15.16
N GLU A 342 5.79 38.48 -14.19
CA GLU A 342 6.68 38.17 -13.07
C GLU A 342 7.88 37.31 -13.50
N ILE A 343 7.69 36.37 -14.44
CA ILE A 343 8.80 35.63 -15.06
C ILE A 343 9.76 36.60 -15.77
N LEU A 344 9.23 37.58 -16.51
CA LEU A 344 10.08 38.57 -17.19
C LEU A 344 10.90 39.40 -16.20
N LYS A 345 10.28 39.90 -15.13
CA LYS A 345 11.01 40.61 -14.06
C LYS A 345 12.10 39.75 -13.44
N PHE A 346 11.78 38.49 -13.14
CA PHE A 346 12.75 37.53 -12.63
C PHE A 346 13.89 37.29 -13.64
N ALA A 347 13.57 37.11 -14.92
CA ALA A 347 14.57 36.91 -15.97
C ALA A 347 15.48 38.13 -16.11
N GLU A 348 14.93 39.36 -16.12
CA GLU A 348 15.74 40.58 -16.20
C GLU A 348 16.68 40.73 -15.00
N SER A 349 16.17 40.59 -13.78
CA SER A 349 16.99 40.69 -12.56
C SER A 349 18.00 39.56 -12.46
N GLY A 350 17.61 38.33 -12.81
CA GLY A 350 18.47 37.15 -12.75
C GLY A 350 19.59 37.22 -13.77
N LEU A 351 19.28 37.59 -15.02
CA LEU A 351 20.28 37.78 -16.07
C LEU A 351 21.21 38.96 -15.79
N ARG A 352 20.71 40.03 -15.15
CA ARG A 352 21.56 41.12 -14.68
C ARG A 352 22.58 40.62 -13.67
N LEU A 353 22.13 39.84 -12.69
CA LEU A 353 23.00 39.27 -11.69
C LEU A 353 24.02 38.30 -12.31
N VAL A 354 23.59 37.46 -13.24
CA VAL A 354 24.49 36.56 -14.00
C VAL A 354 25.56 37.36 -14.74
N ARG A 355 25.16 38.40 -15.48
CA ARG A 355 26.10 39.30 -16.17
C ARG A 355 27.08 39.93 -15.18
N ASP A 356 26.61 40.39 -14.04
CA ASP A 356 27.43 41.05 -13.03
C ASP A 356 28.41 40.06 -12.36
N ILE A 357 28.00 38.80 -12.14
CA ILE A 357 28.87 37.71 -11.66
C ILE A 357 29.94 37.36 -12.69
N VAL A 358 29.54 37.21 -13.96
CA VAL A 358 30.47 36.89 -15.05
C VAL A 358 31.49 37.99 -15.25
N ASN A 359 31.10 39.26 -15.11
CA ASN A 359 31.99 40.40 -15.27
C ASN A 359 32.75 40.78 -13.99
N ASP A 360 32.55 40.06 -12.88
CA ASP A 360 33.29 40.31 -11.66
C ASP A 360 34.79 39.95 -11.82
N PRO A 361 35.73 40.73 -11.25
CA PRO A 361 37.16 40.41 -11.29
C PRO A 361 37.48 39.07 -10.62
N ASN A 362 36.73 38.69 -9.58
CA ASN A 362 36.80 37.38 -8.95
C ASN A 362 35.65 36.53 -9.49
N SER A 363 35.72 36.18 -10.77
CA SER A 363 34.60 35.56 -11.49
C SER A 363 34.04 34.38 -10.72
N GLY A 364 32.81 34.52 -10.27
CA GLY A 364 32.10 33.44 -9.63
C GLY A 364 31.43 32.54 -10.67
N GLU A 365 31.08 31.35 -10.22
CA GLU A 365 30.43 30.32 -11.01
C GLU A 365 29.06 30.03 -10.39
N LEU A 366 28.03 30.11 -11.23
CA LEU A 366 26.73 29.54 -10.89
C LEU A 366 26.74 28.07 -11.28
N PHE A 367 26.36 27.20 -10.35
CA PHE A 367 26.35 25.77 -10.56
C PHE A 367 24.95 25.20 -10.36
N ILE A 368 24.55 24.30 -11.25
CA ILE A 368 23.32 23.50 -11.14
C ILE A 368 23.77 22.05 -11.06
N PRO A 369 23.68 21.41 -9.88
CA PRO A 369 24.00 20.00 -9.74
C PRO A 369 23.22 19.12 -10.72
N GLU A 370 23.87 18.10 -11.26
CA GLU A 370 23.22 17.19 -12.21
C GLU A 370 22.29 16.21 -11.49
N ASN A 371 21.24 15.77 -12.19
CA ASN A 371 20.40 14.67 -11.73
C ASN A 371 21.25 13.40 -11.58
N GLY A 372 21.15 12.74 -10.42
CA GLY A 372 21.92 11.57 -10.01
C GLY A 372 23.23 11.89 -9.30
N ALA A 373 23.63 13.16 -9.20
CA ALA A 373 24.82 13.55 -8.44
C ALA A 373 24.65 13.25 -6.94
N ALA A 374 25.77 12.95 -6.27
CA ALA A 374 25.77 12.73 -4.82
C ALA A 374 25.38 14.02 -4.09
N PHE A 375 24.52 13.89 -3.08
CA PHE A 375 24.22 15.00 -2.19
C PHE A 375 25.45 15.36 -1.34
N ASP A 376 25.65 16.65 -1.13
CA ASP A 376 26.75 17.23 -0.36
C ASP A 376 26.20 18.39 0.46
N GLU A 377 26.22 18.23 1.79
CA GLU A 377 25.68 19.21 2.72
C GLU A 377 26.45 20.54 2.72
N SER A 378 27.70 20.54 2.24
CA SER A 378 28.51 21.76 2.13
C SER A 378 28.08 22.65 0.96
N SER A 379 27.55 22.07 -0.13
CA SER A 379 27.17 22.79 -1.35
C SER A 379 25.68 22.82 -1.65
N HIS A 380 24.87 21.99 -0.97
CA HIS A 380 23.45 21.81 -1.26
C HIS A 380 22.55 22.08 -0.05
N GLU A 381 21.35 22.59 -0.32
CA GLU A 381 20.23 22.72 0.60
C GLU A 381 19.09 21.82 0.10
N THR A 382 18.58 20.93 0.96
CA THR A 382 17.40 20.11 0.69
C THR A 382 16.46 20.13 1.88
N ARG A 383 15.15 19.99 1.61
CA ARG A 383 14.11 19.80 2.62
C ARG A 383 13.72 18.34 2.79
N ASP A 384 14.23 17.47 1.93
CA ASP A 384 13.91 16.05 1.96
C ASP A 384 14.75 15.33 3.02
N GLU A 385 14.17 14.28 3.60
CA GLU A 385 14.82 13.48 4.63
C GLU A 385 15.95 12.61 4.04
N ASN A 386 15.77 12.14 2.80
CA ASN A 386 16.70 11.22 2.15
C ASN A 386 17.78 11.97 1.38
N ARG A 387 18.96 12.14 1.97
CA ARG A 387 20.08 12.95 1.47
C ARG A 387 21.13 12.14 0.71
N VAL A 388 20.71 11.30 -0.23
CA VAL A 388 21.62 10.37 -0.94
C VAL A 388 22.00 10.89 -2.32
N GLN A 389 21.01 10.99 -3.22
CA GLN A 389 21.22 11.45 -4.60
C GLN A 389 20.30 12.63 -4.92
N ILE A 390 20.80 13.54 -5.75
CA ILE A 390 20.06 14.69 -6.25
C ILE A 390 19.11 14.21 -7.35
N LYS A 391 17.81 14.28 -7.11
CA LYS A 391 16.79 14.01 -8.14
C LYS A 391 16.66 15.20 -9.09
N MET A 392 16.70 16.41 -8.56
CA MET A 392 16.52 17.64 -9.34
C MET A 392 17.07 18.86 -8.58
N THR A 393 17.67 19.80 -9.30
CA THR A 393 18.00 21.12 -8.74
C THR A 393 16.84 22.09 -8.96
N VAL A 394 16.37 22.65 -7.85
CA VAL A 394 15.30 23.65 -7.80
C VAL A 394 15.86 25.03 -8.04
N CYS A 395 17.01 25.36 -7.44
CA CYS A 395 17.68 26.64 -7.64
C CYS A 395 19.20 26.47 -7.69
N ALA A 396 19.87 27.12 -8.64
CA ALA A 396 21.32 27.16 -8.76
C ALA A 396 22.01 27.63 -7.48
N GLY A 397 23.22 27.14 -7.25
CA GLY A 397 24.13 27.66 -6.23
C GLY A 397 25.13 28.66 -6.82
N TYR A 398 25.81 29.39 -5.95
CA TYR A 398 26.83 30.38 -6.32
C TYR A 398 28.12 30.11 -5.56
N ARG A 399 29.25 29.99 -6.28
CA ARG A 399 30.57 29.78 -5.69
C ARG A 399 31.63 30.68 -6.32
N VAL A 400 32.68 31.00 -5.57
CA VAL A 400 33.84 31.76 -6.06
C VAL A 400 35.09 30.99 -5.68
N ALA A 401 35.92 30.64 -6.67
CA ALA A 401 37.16 29.87 -6.47
C ALA A 401 36.96 28.59 -5.62
N GLY A 402 35.86 27.86 -5.87
CA GLY A 402 35.50 26.64 -5.13
C GLY A 402 34.78 26.88 -3.79
N ASN A 403 34.79 28.11 -3.26
CA ASN A 403 34.07 28.43 -2.02
C ASN A 403 32.59 28.70 -2.32
N VAL A 404 31.71 27.86 -1.77
CA VAL A 404 30.25 28.02 -1.90
C VAL A 404 29.79 29.23 -1.09
N LEU A 405 29.28 30.25 -1.77
CA LEU A 405 28.74 31.46 -1.16
C LEU A 405 27.23 31.36 -0.94
N VAL A 406 26.52 30.70 -1.86
CA VAL A 406 25.10 30.34 -1.74
C VAL A 406 24.91 28.90 -2.18
N LYS A 407 24.29 28.08 -1.33
CA LYS A 407 24.02 26.67 -1.63
C LYS A 407 22.91 26.53 -2.67
N ALA A 408 23.02 25.50 -3.51
CA ALA A 408 21.99 25.15 -4.48
C ALA A 408 20.82 24.47 -3.76
N ASP A 409 19.58 24.86 -4.09
CA ASP A 409 18.40 24.15 -3.60
C ASP A 409 18.16 22.92 -4.44
N VAL A 410 18.07 21.75 -3.82
CA VAL A 410 17.89 20.48 -4.49
C VAL A 410 16.78 19.67 -3.85
N ILE A 411 16.21 18.76 -4.64
CA ILE A 411 15.34 17.68 -4.18
C ILE A 411 16.13 16.40 -4.29
N THR A 412 16.05 15.57 -3.25
CA THR A 412 16.81 14.35 -3.14
C THR A 412 15.90 13.12 -3.12
N CYS A 413 16.47 11.98 -3.49
CA CYS A 413 15.81 10.69 -3.42
C CYS A 413 16.78 9.63 -2.92
N ASP A 414 16.23 8.48 -2.55
CA ASP A 414 17.05 7.30 -2.30
C ASP A 414 17.76 6.91 -3.59
N SER A 415 18.93 6.30 -3.44
CA SER A 415 19.63 5.69 -4.57
C SER A 415 18.73 4.59 -5.15
N GLU A 416 18.18 4.80 -6.34
CA GLU A 416 17.50 3.73 -7.06
C GLU A 416 18.45 2.54 -7.22
N PRO A 417 18.03 1.29 -6.97
CA PRO A 417 18.79 0.13 -7.39
C PRO A 417 18.87 0.17 -8.92
N LEU A 418 20.08 0.26 -9.47
CA LEU A 418 20.33 0.17 -10.91
C LEU A 418 19.57 -1.02 -11.50
N SER A 419 18.43 -0.75 -12.13
CA SER A 419 17.71 -1.71 -12.95
C SER A 419 17.34 -1.06 -14.27
N LYS A 420 18.18 -1.37 -15.27
CA LYS A 420 17.89 -1.36 -16.72
C LYS A 420 17.51 0.01 -17.33
N LYS A 421 18.53 0.81 -17.64
CA LYS A 421 18.52 1.57 -18.91
C LYS A 421 18.58 0.55 -20.06
N LYS A 422 17.43 0.12 -20.56
CA LYS A 422 17.30 -0.34 -21.95
C LYS A 422 16.70 0.83 -22.73
N GLU A 423 17.44 1.24 -23.74
CA GLU A 423 17.08 2.23 -24.73
C GLU A 423 15.62 2.06 -25.19
N MET A 424 14.86 3.15 -25.16
CA MET A 424 13.64 3.25 -25.95
C MET A 424 13.70 4.58 -26.68
N ASN A 425 14.37 4.54 -27.84
CA ASN A 425 14.14 5.50 -28.90
C ASN A 425 12.78 5.19 -29.54
N THR A 426 11.97 6.23 -29.57
CA THR A 426 10.71 6.35 -30.29
C THR A 426 10.93 6.17 -31.80
N ALA A 427 10.17 5.27 -32.43
CA ALA A 427 9.77 5.42 -33.83
C ALA A 427 8.36 4.84 -34.02
N LEU A 428 7.41 5.73 -34.29
CA LEU A 428 6.08 5.46 -34.81
C LEU A 428 6.17 4.92 -36.24
N ASN A 429 5.46 3.82 -36.58
CA ASN A 429 4.41 3.84 -37.62
C ASN A 429 3.68 2.48 -37.81
N ILE A 430 2.39 2.50 -37.50
CA ILE A 430 1.21 2.19 -38.33
C ILE A 430 1.03 0.81 -39.04
N SER A 431 -0.13 0.22 -38.73
CA SER A 431 -1.08 -0.60 -39.51
C SER A 431 -0.95 -2.13 -39.64
N ASN A 432 -1.96 -2.76 -39.02
CA ASN A 432 -2.95 -3.73 -39.53
C ASN A 432 -2.54 -5.12 -40.07
N GLU A 433 -3.10 -6.08 -39.33
CA GLU A 433 -3.80 -7.31 -39.73
C GLU A 433 -3.04 -8.63 -39.93
N PRO A 434 -3.73 -9.77 -39.65
CA PRO A 434 -3.13 -10.95 -39.02
C PRO A 434 -3.05 -12.14 -39.98
N GLN A 435 -1.99 -12.96 -39.87
CA GLN A 435 -2.04 -14.34 -40.36
C GLN A 435 -1.14 -15.29 -39.57
N GLU A 436 -1.82 -16.35 -39.10
CA GLU A 436 -1.49 -17.77 -39.24
C GLU A 436 -0.22 -18.35 -38.59
N GLU A 437 -0.52 -19.21 -37.60
CA GLU A 437 0.28 -20.33 -37.14
C GLU A 437 0.70 -21.26 -38.30
N SER A 438 1.98 -21.61 -38.35
CA SER A 438 2.42 -22.90 -38.90
C SER A 438 3.87 -23.20 -38.50
N ASN A 439 3.97 -24.13 -37.54
CA ASN A 439 4.83 -25.32 -37.57
C ASN A 439 6.37 -25.24 -37.55
N GLN A 440 6.86 -26.12 -36.66
CA GLN A 440 7.99 -27.04 -36.81
C GLN A 440 9.42 -26.49 -36.63
N GLN A 441 10.41 -27.20 -36.11
CA GLN A 441 10.58 -28.43 -35.32
C GLN A 441 12.11 -28.61 -35.21
N SER A 442 12.57 -29.46 -34.28
CA SER A 442 13.93 -30.04 -34.18
C SER A 442 14.98 -29.14 -33.51
N LEU A 443 15.54 -29.41 -32.32
CA LEU A 443 16.01 -30.66 -31.66
C LEU A 443 17.25 -31.26 -32.34
N LYS A 444 18.25 -31.54 -31.48
CA LYS A 444 19.58 -32.20 -31.66
C LYS A 444 20.76 -31.21 -31.75
N SER A 445 21.87 -31.36 -31.04
CA SER A 445 22.39 -32.46 -30.22
C SER A 445 23.79 -32.12 -29.68
N ILE A 446 24.15 -32.67 -28.50
CA ILE A 446 25.47 -33.33 -28.18
C ILE A 446 26.69 -32.38 -28.00
N GLU A 447 27.67 -32.50 -27.10
CA GLU A 447 28.34 -33.54 -26.28
C GLU A 447 29.01 -32.78 -25.08
N ASP A 448 28.94 -33.19 -23.82
CA ASP A 448 29.81 -34.16 -23.09
C ASP A 448 31.31 -33.81 -22.96
N GLU A 449 31.77 -33.67 -21.71
CA GLU A 449 32.96 -34.28 -21.05
C GLU A 449 33.35 -33.46 -19.79
N LYS A 450 33.11 -33.89 -18.55
CA LYS A 450 33.79 -34.93 -17.71
C LYS A 450 35.30 -34.76 -17.53
N ASN A 451 35.71 -34.35 -16.32
CA ASN A 451 36.51 -35.13 -15.35
C ASN A 451 36.74 -34.25 -14.10
N LYS A 452 36.33 -34.56 -12.86
CA LYS A 452 36.35 -35.77 -12.02
C LYS A 452 37.72 -36.06 -11.37
N ASN A 453 37.76 -35.95 -10.04
CA ASN A 453 38.42 -36.81 -9.03
C ASN A 453 39.00 -35.97 -7.88
N LYS A 454 39.07 -36.39 -6.61
CA LYS A 454 38.55 -37.51 -5.77
C LYS A 454 39.09 -37.17 -4.36
N ASP A 455 38.26 -37.18 -3.32
CA ASP A 455 38.04 -38.28 -2.33
C ASP A 455 39.24 -38.68 -1.45
N HIS A 456 39.08 -38.51 -0.13
CA HIS A 456 39.09 -39.57 0.92
C HIS A 456 38.79 -38.88 2.28
N GLU A 457 37.68 -39.17 2.98
CA GLU A 457 37.40 -40.30 3.90
C GLU A 457 38.35 -40.38 5.12
N ASP A 458 37.82 -40.15 6.33
CA ASP A 458 37.38 -41.24 7.24
C ASP A 458 36.86 -40.72 8.61
N ASP A 459 35.59 -41.02 8.86
CA ASP A 459 35.05 -41.86 9.95
C ASP A 459 35.09 -41.51 11.47
N LYS A 460 33.91 -41.74 12.09
CA LYS A 460 33.55 -42.14 13.48
C LYS A 460 33.06 -41.12 14.55
N LYS A 461 31.74 -41.24 14.80
CA LYS A 461 30.99 -41.38 16.08
C LYS A 461 31.60 -40.86 17.39
N SER A 462 30.88 -39.95 18.08
CA SER A 462 30.21 -40.16 19.41
C SER A 462 29.75 -38.84 20.07
N LEU A 463 28.59 -38.86 20.74
CA LEU A 463 28.10 -37.94 21.80
C LEU A 463 27.96 -38.78 23.09
N PRO A 464 27.80 -38.27 24.34
CA PRO A 464 27.79 -36.87 24.84
C PRO A 464 28.58 -36.66 26.19
N GLN A 465 28.39 -35.47 26.79
CA GLN A 465 28.52 -35.07 28.22
C GLN A 465 29.80 -34.39 28.78
N GLU A 466 29.50 -33.24 29.43
CA GLU A 466 30.00 -32.67 30.70
C GLU A 466 31.42 -32.07 30.84
N ILE A 467 31.45 -30.80 31.31
CA ILE A 467 32.14 -30.22 32.49
C ILE A 467 31.93 -28.68 32.36
N ASN A 468 31.06 -28.01 33.11
CA ASN A 468 31.12 -27.59 34.52
C ASN A 468 32.27 -26.61 34.83
N ILE A 469 31.99 -25.31 34.99
CA ILE A 469 32.76 -24.40 35.86
C ILE A 469 31.79 -23.53 36.67
N GLU A 470 32.11 -23.45 37.95
CA GLU A 470 31.41 -22.92 39.11
C GLU A 470 31.49 -21.39 39.28
N HIS A 471 30.78 -20.94 40.33
CA HIS A 471 30.90 -19.74 41.16
C HIS A 471 30.15 -18.48 40.69
N SER A 472 29.03 -18.09 41.33
CA SER A 472 28.87 -17.55 42.70
C SER A 472 29.46 -16.15 42.88
N SER A 473 28.60 -15.12 42.90
CA SER A 473 28.58 -14.14 43.99
C SER A 473 27.33 -13.25 43.91
N SER A 474 26.57 -13.32 44.98
CA SER A 474 25.49 -12.41 45.37
C SER A 474 26.00 -11.00 45.73
N ILE A 475 25.05 -10.09 45.94
CA ILE A 475 25.00 -9.03 46.98
C ILE A 475 24.92 -7.55 46.51
N GLU A 476 23.81 -6.96 46.98
CA GLU A 476 23.54 -5.58 47.42
C GLU A 476 23.36 -4.42 46.45
N ASN A 477 22.07 -4.03 46.36
CA ASN A 477 21.60 -2.66 46.37
C ASN A 477 22.02 -1.94 47.67
N GLN A 478 22.60 -0.74 47.54
CA GLN A 478 22.62 0.25 48.62
C GLN A 478 22.11 1.60 48.15
N SER A 479 21.11 2.06 48.90
CA SER A 479 20.57 3.41 49.01
C SER A 479 21.63 4.40 49.50
N LEU A 480 21.48 5.68 49.12
CA LEU A 480 21.95 6.82 49.90
C LEU A 480 21.06 8.06 49.60
N ASP A 481 20.16 8.33 50.54
CA ASP A 481 19.62 9.66 50.80
C ASP A 481 20.71 10.57 51.40
N SER A 482 20.69 11.87 51.07
CA SER A 482 20.95 12.93 52.05
C SER A 482 20.45 14.30 51.58
N GLN A 483 19.88 15.00 52.55
CA GLN A 483 19.01 16.17 52.49
C GLN A 483 19.76 17.53 52.50
N ASN A 484 18.93 18.58 52.39
CA ASN A 484 19.05 19.96 52.88
C ASN A 484 19.68 20.99 51.91
N ASN A 485 19.09 22.19 51.72
CA ASN A 485 18.43 23.03 52.72
C ASN A 485 17.43 24.05 52.12
N HIS A 486 16.47 24.46 52.95
CA HIS A 486 15.48 25.52 52.72
C HIS A 486 16.05 26.95 52.75
N GLN A 487 15.39 27.89 52.05
CA GLN A 487 14.97 29.18 52.64
C GLN A 487 13.77 29.79 51.91
N LYS A 488 12.83 30.30 52.72
CA LYS A 488 11.56 30.96 52.39
C LYS A 488 11.79 32.40 51.92
N GLU A 489 10.88 32.94 51.10
CA GLU A 489 10.10 34.16 51.41
C GLU A 489 9.06 34.47 50.30
N ASN A 490 7.92 35.00 50.73
CA ASN A 490 6.76 35.55 50.00
C ASN A 490 6.52 36.94 50.66
N PRO A 491 5.69 37.91 50.20
CA PRO A 491 4.82 37.96 49.01
C PRO A 491 4.71 39.37 48.32
N LYS A 492 3.75 39.48 47.37
CA LYS A 492 3.04 40.69 46.86
C LYS A 492 3.76 41.60 45.84
N ASP A 493 3.21 41.63 44.62
CA ASP A 493 2.53 42.85 44.14
C ASP A 493 1.52 42.51 43.03
N GLU A 494 0.37 43.16 43.14
CA GLU A 494 -0.75 43.16 42.20
C GLU A 494 -0.34 43.92 40.93
N ASN A 495 -0.62 43.35 39.76
CA ASN A 495 -1.23 44.14 38.69
C ASN A 495 -1.95 43.27 37.69
N HIS A 496 -3.21 43.65 37.51
CA HIS A 496 -4.25 43.05 36.72
C HIS A 496 -4.06 43.49 35.26
N VAL A 497 -3.79 42.55 34.35
CA VAL A 497 -4.16 42.72 32.93
C VAL A 497 -4.79 41.43 32.45
N GLU A 498 -6.09 41.54 32.25
CA GLU A 498 -6.99 40.63 31.58
C GLU A 498 -6.45 40.30 30.17
N SER A 499 -6.18 39.02 29.91
CA SER A 499 -6.02 38.49 28.55
C SER A 499 -6.37 37.02 28.55
N GLN A 500 -7.60 36.77 28.12
CA GLN A 500 -8.08 35.59 27.40
C GLN A 500 -7.22 34.32 27.58
N LYS A 501 -7.59 33.48 28.54
CA LYS A 501 -7.33 32.04 28.47
C LYS A 501 -8.08 31.50 27.25
N THR A 502 -7.42 31.52 26.10
CA THR A 502 -7.68 30.50 25.09
C THR A 502 -6.94 29.27 25.58
N ASP A 503 -7.70 28.30 26.09
CA ASP A 503 -7.24 26.92 26.19
C ASP A 503 -6.82 26.50 24.80
N SER A 504 -5.54 26.65 24.48
CA SER A 504 -4.90 25.91 23.40
C SER A 504 -4.71 24.49 23.90
N ARG A 505 -5.82 23.76 24.01
CA ARG A 505 -5.81 22.31 24.00
C ARG A 505 -5.12 21.97 22.68
N ILE A 506 -3.91 21.45 22.78
CA ILE A 506 -3.17 20.97 21.61
C ILE A 506 -4.05 19.88 21.01
N ASP A 507 -4.74 20.19 19.91
CA ASP A 507 -5.53 19.23 19.11
C ASP A 507 -4.54 18.23 18.46
N THR A 508 -3.97 17.38 19.30
CA THR A 508 -3.14 16.25 18.88
C THR A 508 -4.07 15.09 18.58
N THR A 509 -4.86 15.26 17.52
CA THR A 509 -5.64 14.16 16.96
C THR A 509 -4.72 13.22 16.19
N PHE A 510 -5.00 11.92 16.25
CA PHE A 510 -4.35 10.91 15.42
C PHE A 510 -5.40 10.08 14.70
N SER A 511 -5.03 9.32 13.67
CA SER A 511 -5.98 8.51 12.91
C SER A 511 -5.49 7.08 12.80
N GLY A 512 -6.42 6.13 12.81
CA GLY A 512 -6.14 4.71 12.60
C GLY A 512 -7.23 4.04 11.80
N LYS A 513 -6.93 2.85 11.29
CA LYS A 513 -7.86 2.03 10.51
C LYS A 513 -8.36 0.85 11.32
N VAL A 514 -9.63 0.49 11.18
CA VAL A 514 -10.17 -0.71 11.85
C VAL A 514 -9.65 -1.98 11.17
N MET A 515 -8.94 -2.82 11.92
CA MET A 515 -8.29 -4.05 11.45
C MET A 515 -9.11 -5.31 11.69
N SER A 516 -10.13 -5.23 12.52
CA SER A 516 -11.02 -6.36 12.80
C SER A 516 -11.93 -6.62 11.60
N ASN A 517 -11.89 -7.85 11.06
CA ASN A 517 -12.76 -8.26 9.95
C ASN A 517 -14.26 -8.18 10.27
N SER A 518 -14.62 -8.20 11.56
CA SER A 518 -16.00 -8.04 12.03
C SER A 518 -16.35 -6.60 12.42
N GLY A 519 -15.46 -5.63 12.18
CA GLY A 519 -15.59 -4.28 12.70
C GLY A 519 -15.24 -4.17 14.18
N VAL A 520 -15.48 -3.00 14.76
CA VAL A 520 -15.28 -2.70 16.18
C VAL A 520 -16.49 -1.99 16.78
N ASP A 521 -17.01 -2.52 17.88
CA ASP A 521 -18.08 -1.89 18.66
C ASP A 521 -17.55 -0.65 19.37
N PHE A 522 -18.32 0.44 19.35
CA PHE A 522 -18.02 1.62 20.16
C PHE A 522 -18.45 1.39 21.61
N CYS A 523 -17.61 1.80 22.56
CA CYS A 523 -17.89 1.73 23.99
C CYS A 523 -18.03 3.13 24.62
N ILE A 524 -18.94 3.32 25.57
CA ILE A 524 -19.07 4.60 26.31
C ILE A 524 -17.99 4.80 27.37
N ALA A 525 -17.26 3.73 27.70
CA ALA A 525 -16.14 3.73 28.64
C ALA A 525 -15.09 2.69 28.18
N PRO A 526 -13.82 2.82 28.58
CA PRO A 526 -12.74 1.90 28.18
C PRO A 526 -12.80 0.57 28.95
N ARG A 527 -13.93 -0.12 28.84
CA ARG A 527 -14.21 -1.41 29.47
C ARG A 527 -15.16 -2.25 28.62
N ASN A 528 -15.11 -3.56 28.80
CA ASN A 528 -15.69 -4.52 27.86
C ASN A 528 -17.22 -4.60 27.89
N ASP A 529 -17.83 -4.23 29.01
CA ASP A 529 -19.27 -4.25 29.24
C ASP A 529 -19.99 -2.97 28.79
N ALA A 530 -19.25 -1.93 28.41
CA ALA A 530 -19.76 -0.60 28.09
C ALA A 530 -20.10 -0.42 26.59
N ARG A 531 -20.47 -1.49 25.87
CA ARG A 531 -20.73 -1.47 24.42
C ARG A 531 -22.00 -0.69 24.06
N THR A 532 -21.97 -0.06 22.89
CA THR A 532 -23.12 0.62 22.28
C THR A 532 -23.71 -0.18 21.12
N GLN A 533 -24.76 0.33 20.49
CA GLN A 533 -25.30 -0.23 19.22
C GLN A 533 -24.59 0.33 17.98
N SER A 534 -23.58 1.19 18.17
CA SER A 534 -22.81 1.80 17.09
C SER A 534 -21.51 1.04 16.88
N GLU A 535 -21.14 0.82 15.62
CA GLU A 535 -19.93 0.11 15.23
C GLU A 535 -19.22 0.85 14.08
N ALA A 536 -17.91 0.63 13.96
CA ALA A 536 -17.14 0.96 12.77
C ALA A 536 -16.80 -0.32 12.00
N GLY A 537 -16.95 -0.28 10.68
CA GLY A 537 -16.67 -1.40 9.79
C GLY A 537 -15.17 -1.63 9.59
N TYR A 538 -14.84 -2.78 9.01
CA TYR A 538 -13.46 -3.09 8.60
C TYR A 538 -12.95 -2.05 7.58
N ASP A 539 -11.69 -1.62 7.74
CA ASP A 539 -11.00 -0.60 6.93
C ASP A 539 -11.57 0.83 7.07
N ASP A 540 -12.55 1.04 7.97
CA ASP A 540 -13.01 2.39 8.31
C ASP A 540 -11.87 3.17 8.96
N LYS A 541 -11.69 4.42 8.51
CA LYS A 541 -10.71 5.34 9.07
C LYS A 541 -11.36 6.16 10.18
N LEU A 542 -10.86 5.99 11.40
CA LEU A 542 -11.28 6.73 12.58
C LEU A 542 -10.23 7.78 12.95
N ASN A 543 -10.70 8.92 13.46
CA ASN A 543 -9.85 9.92 14.09
C ASN A 543 -10.04 9.83 15.60
N PHE A 544 -8.98 10.06 16.35
CA PHE A 544 -8.92 9.91 17.79
C PHE A 544 -8.38 11.18 18.43
N GLU A 545 -8.98 11.59 19.54
CA GLU A 545 -8.58 12.78 20.31
C GLU A 545 -7.70 12.44 21.52
N GLY A 546 -7.52 11.16 21.81
CA GLY A 546 -6.64 10.68 22.87
C GLY A 546 -6.72 9.18 23.08
N TRP A 547 -6.00 8.71 24.08
CA TRP A 547 -5.99 7.31 24.49
C TRP A 547 -5.91 7.18 26.01
N THR A 548 -6.27 6.03 26.56
CA THR A 548 -6.14 5.72 27.99
C THR A 548 -5.95 4.22 28.20
N ASN A 549 -5.73 3.78 29.43
CA ASN A 549 -5.70 2.36 29.80
C ASN A 549 -7.07 1.93 30.35
N GLY A 550 -7.49 0.72 29.98
CA GLY A 550 -8.78 0.16 30.35
C GLY A 550 -8.72 -1.36 30.50
N ASP A 551 -9.84 -2.03 30.24
CA ASP A 551 -9.87 -3.49 30.22
C ASP A 551 -8.95 -4.05 29.11
N LYS A 552 -8.24 -5.13 29.43
CA LYS A 552 -7.43 -5.86 28.44
C LYS A 552 -8.31 -6.50 27.38
N MET A 553 -7.93 -6.30 26.13
CA MET A 553 -8.55 -6.93 24.97
C MET A 553 -7.53 -7.73 24.17
N VAL A 554 -8.00 -8.83 23.58
CA VAL A 554 -7.19 -9.71 22.74
C VAL A 554 -7.50 -9.42 21.28
N GLY A 555 -6.49 -8.96 20.54
CA GLY A 555 -6.57 -8.73 19.10
C GLY A 555 -6.72 -10.02 18.30
N ALA A 556 -7.02 -9.88 17.01
CA ALA A 556 -7.17 -11.03 16.09
C ALA A 556 -5.86 -11.84 15.91
N ASP A 557 -4.72 -11.24 16.22
CA ASP A 557 -3.38 -11.84 16.21
C ASP A 557 -2.99 -12.48 17.56
N GLY A 558 -3.88 -12.45 18.56
CA GLY A 558 -3.64 -12.97 19.90
C GLY A 558 -2.86 -12.04 20.83
N THR A 559 -2.58 -10.80 20.40
CA THR A 559 -1.93 -9.81 21.26
C THR A 559 -2.90 -9.23 22.29
N GLU A 560 -2.47 -9.17 23.55
CA GLU A 560 -3.20 -8.43 24.60
C GLU A 560 -2.79 -6.95 24.55
N ASP A 561 -3.77 -6.06 24.49
CA ASP A 561 -3.58 -4.61 24.62
C ASP A 561 -4.60 -4.07 25.63
N ASP A 562 -4.14 -3.22 26.56
CA ASP A 562 -4.98 -2.53 27.55
C ASP A 562 -5.27 -1.08 27.16
N ARG A 563 -4.78 -0.63 25.99
CA ARG A 563 -4.99 0.73 25.49
C ARG A 563 -6.34 0.86 24.79
N TRP A 564 -7.00 2.00 25.02
CA TRP A 564 -8.27 2.38 24.41
C TRP A 564 -8.15 3.76 23.79
N TYR A 565 -8.69 3.95 22.58
CA TYR A 565 -8.64 5.20 21.84
C TYR A 565 -10.00 5.91 21.87
N LYS A 566 -10.00 7.20 22.18
CA LYS A 566 -11.21 8.04 22.21
C LYS A 566 -11.49 8.61 20.82
N VAL A 567 -12.64 8.29 20.25
CA VAL A 567 -13.05 8.75 18.90
C VAL A 567 -13.24 10.26 18.91
N ALA A 568 -12.60 10.98 18.00
CA ALA A 568 -12.62 12.44 17.97
C ALA A 568 -14.03 12.99 17.75
N GLY A 569 -14.44 13.93 18.60
CA GLY A 569 -15.77 14.56 18.52
C GLY A 569 -16.93 13.62 18.92
N GLN A 570 -16.63 12.45 19.47
CA GLN A 570 -17.61 11.50 20.02
C GLN A 570 -17.17 11.07 21.41
N ASP A 571 -18.12 10.84 22.33
CA ASP A 571 -17.81 10.29 23.65
C ASP A 571 -17.79 8.75 23.63
N PHE A 572 -17.08 8.20 22.64
CA PHE A 572 -16.90 6.76 22.46
C PHE A 572 -15.43 6.36 22.46
N TRP A 573 -15.20 5.11 22.86
CA TRP A 573 -13.91 4.46 22.99
C TRP A 573 -13.88 3.19 22.16
N VAL A 574 -12.71 2.88 21.60
CA VAL A 574 -12.44 1.62 20.90
C VAL A 574 -11.14 1.00 21.41
N PRO A 575 -11.03 -0.33 21.50
CA PRO A 575 -9.78 -1.00 21.88
C PRO A 575 -8.69 -0.79 20.82
N ALA A 576 -7.46 -0.46 21.27
CA ALA A 576 -6.32 -0.25 20.38
C ALA A 576 -5.94 -1.49 19.58
N CYS A 577 -6.13 -2.70 20.14
CA CYS A 577 -5.84 -3.97 19.47
C CYS A 577 -6.65 -4.22 18.18
N PHE A 578 -7.69 -3.42 17.92
CA PHE A 578 -8.48 -3.50 16.68
C PHE A 578 -8.19 -2.36 15.71
N ILE A 579 -7.21 -1.50 16.00
CA ILE A 579 -6.89 -0.31 15.23
C ILE A 579 -5.43 -0.38 14.73
N ASP A 580 -5.23 -0.23 13.41
CA ASP A 580 -3.92 0.03 12.81
C ASP A 580 -3.67 1.53 12.81
N GLY A 581 -2.97 1.97 13.84
CA GLY A 581 -2.59 3.36 14.09
C GLY A 581 -2.18 3.54 15.54
N GLU A 582 -1.08 4.25 15.78
CA GLU A 582 -0.53 4.47 17.11
C GLU A 582 -0.60 5.96 17.49
N PRO A 583 -0.88 6.31 18.76
CA PRO A 583 -0.79 7.69 19.20
C PRO A 583 0.65 8.21 19.06
N PRO A 584 0.83 9.50 18.72
CA PRO A 584 2.14 10.14 18.71
C PRO A 584 2.85 9.97 20.06
N SER A 585 4.17 9.77 20.05
CA SER A 585 4.98 9.53 21.27
C SER A 585 4.95 10.68 22.29
N ASN A 586 4.46 11.85 21.90
CA ASN A 586 4.26 13.02 22.76
C ASN A 586 2.83 13.16 23.32
N LEU A 587 1.91 12.23 23.00
CA LEU A 587 0.53 12.24 23.49
C LEU A 587 0.42 11.37 24.75
N SER A 588 0.29 12.02 25.91
CA SER A 588 0.07 11.35 27.20
C SER A 588 -1.34 10.73 27.30
N PRO A 589 -1.51 9.64 28.07
CA PRO A 589 -2.83 9.04 28.29
C PRO A 589 -3.77 10.02 29.02
N MET A 590 -5.04 9.97 28.65
CA MET A 590 -6.11 10.73 29.27
C MET A 590 -6.41 10.21 30.67
N THR A 591 -6.45 11.11 31.64
CA THR A 591 -6.96 10.84 32.99
C THR A 591 -8.47 10.71 32.93
N ILE A 592 -9.01 9.53 33.27
CA ILE A 592 -10.46 9.33 33.40
C ILE A 592 -10.88 9.91 34.75
N GLU A 593 -11.25 11.19 34.79
CA GLU A 593 -11.89 11.77 35.96
C GLU A 593 -13.35 11.30 36.03
N GLY A 594 -13.60 10.26 36.83
CA GLY A 594 -14.96 9.88 37.26
C GLY A 594 -15.34 8.44 36.96
N GLY A 595 -15.23 7.60 37.99
CA GLY A 595 -15.69 6.21 37.96
C GLY A 595 -15.17 5.43 39.15
N GLY A 596 -15.44 5.92 40.36
CA GLY A 596 -15.23 5.13 41.56
C GLY A 596 -16.08 3.86 41.48
N ASP A 597 -15.39 2.73 41.56
CA ASP A 597 -15.71 1.60 42.42
C ASP A 597 -17.21 1.45 42.80
N GLU A 598 -17.98 0.80 41.93
CA GLU A 598 -19.18 0.08 42.34
C GLU A 598 -19.25 -1.27 41.60
N SER A 599 -18.69 -2.30 42.24
CA SER A 599 -19.33 -3.61 42.49
C SER A 599 -18.44 -4.82 42.20
N LYS A 600 -18.34 -5.64 43.24
CA LYS A 600 -18.03 -7.08 43.24
C LYS A 600 -18.97 -7.90 42.38
#